data_AF-A0AAD5N0H0-F1
#
_entry.id   AF-A0AAD5N0H0-F1
#
_cell.length_a   1.000
_cell.length_b   1.000
_cell.length_c   1.000
_cell.angle_alpha   90.00
_cell.angle_beta   90.00
_cell.angle_gamma   90.00
#
_symmetry.space_group_name_H-M   'P 1'
#
loop_
_entity.id
_entity.type
_entity.pdbx_description
1 polymer ?
#
loop_
_entity_poly.entity_id
_entity_poly.type
_entity_poly.pdbx_seq_one_letter_code
_entity_poly.pdbx_strand_id
1 'polypeptide(L)'
;MPTYTTTTTTTRVTRTTTGNYYGGRMGDISLNTRYLRTNRGVIKILQIIIGFIICSLLCAQWYGGKSCFGEGRLGFSSALNFICVVINIVLLVLNFLNIGAWGLERIYSVICTVLFLIASALVIWFIIEYNTSRSTLIATAALMICQFFLFLWDVKILQGEATN
;
A
#
# COMPACT_ATOMS: atom_id res chain seq x y z
N MET A 1 -45.04 -50.27 -11.73
CA MET A 1 -43.68 -50.19 -12.30
C MET A 1 -43.35 -48.72 -12.49
N PRO A 2 -42.38 -48.14 -11.76
CA PRO A 2 -42.04 -46.73 -11.91
C PRO A 2 -41.08 -46.51 -13.09
N THR A 3 -41.39 -45.51 -13.92
CA THR A 3 -40.62 -45.08 -15.09
C THR A 3 -39.52 -44.11 -14.63
N TYR A 4 -38.26 -44.40 -14.96
CA TYR A 4 -37.13 -43.51 -14.68
C TYR A 4 -36.92 -42.55 -15.86
N THR A 5 -36.89 -41.25 -15.59
CA THR A 5 -36.56 -40.21 -16.57
C THR A 5 -35.08 -39.85 -16.43
N THR A 6 -34.29 -40.13 -17.47
CA THR A 6 -32.85 -39.83 -17.52
C THR A 6 -32.63 -38.39 -17.99
N THR A 7 -32.10 -37.52 -17.10
CA THR A 7 -31.75 -36.14 -17.43
C THR A 7 -30.29 -36.05 -17.88
N THR A 8 -30.05 -35.86 -19.18
CA THR A 8 -28.70 -35.67 -19.74
C THR A 8 -28.24 -34.23 -19.52
N THR A 9 -27.25 -34.03 -18.64
CA THR A 9 -26.62 -32.71 -18.42
C THR A 9 -25.47 -32.52 -19.40
N THR A 10 -25.60 -31.61 -20.35
CA THR A 10 -24.55 -31.27 -21.32
C THR A 10 -23.56 -30.29 -20.69
N THR A 11 -22.40 -30.79 -20.24
CA THR A 11 -21.29 -29.94 -19.78
C THR A 11 -20.63 -29.25 -20.97
N ARG A 12 -20.82 -27.93 -21.11
CA ARG A 12 -20.09 -27.09 -22.06
C ARG A 12 -18.62 -27.00 -21.63
N VAL A 13 -17.76 -27.77 -22.27
CA VAL A 13 -16.30 -27.66 -22.13
C VAL A 13 -15.83 -26.43 -22.91
N THR A 14 -15.48 -25.35 -22.21
CA THR A 14 -14.84 -24.17 -22.83
C THR A 14 -13.39 -24.53 -23.10
N ARG A 15 -13.08 -24.78 -24.38
CA ARG A 15 -11.74 -25.11 -24.87
C ARG A 15 -10.91 -23.82 -24.96
N THR A 16 -10.01 -23.59 -24.02
CA THR A 16 -9.04 -22.48 -24.11
C THR A 16 -7.93 -22.87 -25.09
N THR A 17 -8.02 -22.38 -26.32
CA THR A 17 -6.99 -22.57 -27.35
C THR A 17 -5.71 -21.83 -26.94
N THR A 18 -4.66 -22.56 -26.60
CA THR A 18 -3.29 -22.07 -26.48
C THR A 18 -2.79 -21.57 -27.83
N GLY A 19 -2.65 -20.25 -27.98
CA GLY A 19 -2.03 -19.60 -29.14
C GLY A 19 -0.73 -18.91 -28.75
N ASN A 20 0.40 -19.55 -29.05
CA ASN A 20 1.71 -18.92 -29.10
C ASN A 20 1.72 -17.90 -30.25
N TYR A 21 1.82 -16.61 -29.93
CA TYR A 21 2.13 -15.56 -30.90
C TYR A 21 3.37 -14.79 -30.44
N TYR A 22 4.48 -15.05 -31.13
CA TYR A 22 5.61 -14.13 -31.21
C TYR A 22 5.16 -12.89 -31.98
N GLY A 23 4.70 -11.88 -31.25
CA GLY A 23 4.30 -10.59 -31.79
C GLY A 23 4.11 -9.66 -30.62
N GLY A 24 4.87 -8.56 -30.58
CA GLY A 24 4.81 -7.55 -29.53
C GLY A 24 3.42 -6.99 -29.37
N ARG A 25 2.59 -7.66 -28.56
CA ARG A 25 1.35 -7.13 -28.05
C ARG A 25 1.75 -6.14 -26.97
N MET A 26 1.71 -4.86 -27.31
CA MET A 26 1.34 -3.86 -26.32
C MET A 26 -0.03 -4.33 -25.83
N GLY A 27 -0.02 -5.13 -24.75
CA GLY A 27 -1.21 -5.80 -24.24
C GLY A 27 -2.27 -4.73 -23.99
N ASP A 28 -3.52 -5.03 -24.31
CA ASP A 28 -4.64 -4.14 -24.05
C ASP A 28 -4.57 -3.68 -22.59
N ILE A 29 -4.06 -2.47 -22.38
CA ILE A 29 -4.01 -1.79 -21.09
C ILE A 29 -5.46 -1.41 -20.81
N SER A 30 -6.21 -2.38 -20.28
CA SER A 30 -7.60 -2.22 -19.90
C SER A 30 -7.63 -1.56 -18.53
N LEU A 31 -8.21 -0.35 -18.48
CA LEU A 31 -8.37 0.44 -17.28
C LEU A 31 -9.33 -0.29 -16.33
N ASN A 32 -8.81 -0.80 -15.20
CA ASN A 32 -9.63 -1.44 -14.19
C ASN A 32 -10.19 -0.39 -13.22
N THR A 33 -11.20 0.36 -13.68
CA THR A 33 -11.92 1.36 -12.85
C THR A 33 -12.60 0.74 -11.62
N ARG A 34 -12.80 -0.57 -11.61
CA ARG A 34 -13.34 -1.29 -10.44
C ARG A 34 -12.35 -1.39 -9.29
N TYR A 35 -11.04 -1.31 -9.56
CA TYR A 35 -9.99 -1.39 -8.53
C TYR A 35 -10.11 -0.28 -7.49
N LEU A 36 -10.45 0.94 -7.90
CA LEU A 36 -10.65 2.08 -6.99
C LEU A 36 -11.84 1.90 -6.03
N ARG A 37 -12.77 0.99 -6.35
CA ARG A 37 -13.92 0.66 -5.50
C ARG A 37 -13.67 -0.56 -4.60
N THR A 38 -12.55 -1.26 -4.77
CA THR A 38 -12.17 -2.38 -3.90
C THR A 38 -11.55 -1.88 -2.61
N ASN A 39 -11.68 -2.63 -1.52
CA ASN A 39 -11.09 -2.27 -0.23
C ASN A 39 -9.56 -2.04 -0.36
N ARG A 40 -8.89 -2.75 -1.27
CA ARG A 40 -7.46 -2.55 -1.57
C ARG A 40 -7.13 -1.20 -2.18
N GLY A 41 -7.87 -0.79 -3.22
CA GLY A 41 -7.67 0.52 -3.83
C GLY A 41 -7.86 1.65 -2.82
N VAL A 42 -8.91 1.55 -2.00
CA VAL A 42 -9.21 2.53 -0.94
C VAL A 42 -8.10 2.60 0.10
N ILE A 43 -7.57 1.46 0.56
CA ILE A 43 -6.48 1.43 1.55
C ILE A 43 -5.21 2.08 1.00
N LYS A 44 -4.84 1.81 -0.26
CA LYS A 44 -3.67 2.45 -0.88
C LYS A 44 -3.85 3.97 -1.00
N ILE A 45 -5.05 4.43 -1.34
CA ILE A 45 -5.37 5.88 -1.37
C ILE A 45 -5.24 6.49 0.02
N LEU A 46 -5.78 5.84 1.07
CA LEU A 46 -5.66 6.31 2.45
C LEU A 46 -4.19 6.40 2.89
N GLN A 47 -3.38 5.38 2.56
CA GLN A 47 -1.94 5.38 2.83
C GLN A 47 -1.23 6.55 2.15
N ILE A 48 -1.60 6.91 0.92
CA ILE A 48 -1.04 8.05 0.20
C ILE A 48 -1.44 9.37 0.86
N ILE A 49 -2.72 9.55 1.20
CA ILE A 49 -3.22 10.78 1.83
C ILE A 49 -2.53 11.02 3.17
N ILE A 50 -2.49 9.99 4.03
CA ILE A 50 -1.83 10.09 5.34
C ILE A 50 -0.32 10.31 5.17
N GLY A 51 0.31 9.64 4.21
CA GLY A 51 1.72 9.85 3.88
C GLY A 51 2.02 11.30 3.48
N PHE A 52 1.16 11.95 2.68
CA PHE A 52 1.30 13.38 2.36
C PHE A 52 1.14 14.27 3.60
N ILE A 53 0.16 13.99 4.45
CA ILE A 53 -0.04 14.74 5.71
C ILE A 53 1.20 14.63 6.60
N ILE A 54 1.76 13.43 6.76
CA ILE A 54 2.99 13.19 7.52
C ILE A 54 4.15 14.00 6.95
N CYS A 55 4.35 14.01 5.63
CA CYS A 55 5.38 14.82 4.97
C CYS A 55 5.18 16.32 5.25
N SER A 56 3.95 16.83 5.12
CA SER A 56 3.63 18.23 5.43
C SER A 56 3.91 18.57 6.89
N LEU A 57 3.57 17.69 7.83
CA LEU A 57 3.83 17.93 9.26
C LEU A 57 5.32 17.87 9.60
N LEU A 58 6.07 16.90 9.05
CA LEU A 58 7.53 16.80 9.23
C LEU A 58 8.25 18.02 8.65
N CYS A 59 7.81 18.51 7.50
CA CYS A 59 8.40 19.69 6.88
C CYS A 59 7.90 21.02 7.44
N ALA A 60 6.69 21.08 8.01
CA ALA A 60 6.23 22.24 8.76
C ALA A 60 6.99 22.42 10.09
N GLN A 61 7.63 21.38 10.60
CA GLN A 61 8.51 21.45 11.78
C GLN A 61 9.93 21.97 11.46
N TRP A 62 10.16 22.60 10.30
CA TRP A 62 11.41 23.27 9.92
C TRP A 62 11.79 24.36 10.95
N TYR A 63 12.54 23.99 11.99
CA TYR A 63 13.04 24.90 13.02
C TYR A 63 14.56 25.05 12.87
N GLY A 64 15.04 26.30 12.82
CA GLY A 64 16.47 26.64 12.86
C GLY A 64 17.25 26.53 11.54
N GLY A 65 16.56 26.41 10.39
CA GLY A 65 17.22 26.29 9.08
C GLY A 65 17.64 24.86 8.70
N LYS A 66 17.32 23.86 9.52
CA LYS A 66 17.58 22.44 9.25
C LYS A 66 16.39 21.84 8.48
N SER A 67 16.65 21.25 7.32
CA SER A 67 15.63 20.59 6.49
C SER A 67 14.94 19.45 7.25
N CYS A 68 13.78 18.96 6.75
CA CYS A 68 13.13 17.72 7.23
C CYS A 68 14.01 16.45 7.13
N PHE A 69 15.23 16.59 6.57
CA PHE A 69 16.30 15.60 6.46
C PHE A 69 17.55 15.93 7.31
N GLY A 70 17.54 17.04 8.05
CA GLY A 70 18.71 17.62 8.71
C GLY A 70 19.11 16.96 10.04
N GLU A 71 18.21 16.20 10.66
CA GLU A 71 18.49 15.35 11.83
C GLU A 71 18.34 13.90 11.43
N GLY A 72 19.35 13.05 11.69
CA GLY A 72 19.38 11.69 11.15
C GLY A 72 18.16 10.82 11.52
N ARG A 73 17.54 11.08 12.68
CA ARG A 73 16.43 10.29 13.21
C ARG A 73 15.09 10.68 12.59
N LEU A 74 14.80 11.98 12.51
CA LEU A 74 13.63 12.51 11.79
C LEU A 74 13.80 12.36 10.27
N GLY A 75 15.02 12.49 9.78
CA GLY A 75 15.39 12.33 8.38
C GLY A 75 15.17 10.90 7.88
N PHE A 76 15.48 9.88 8.68
CA PHE A 76 15.13 8.50 8.35
C PHE A 76 13.61 8.33 8.19
N SER A 77 12.82 8.79 9.17
CA SER A 77 11.36 8.69 9.13
C SER A 77 10.75 9.46 7.95
N SER A 78 11.26 10.66 7.66
CA SER A 78 10.81 11.50 6.56
C SER A 78 11.15 10.91 5.19
N ALA A 79 12.39 10.44 5.02
CA ALA A 79 12.83 9.78 3.79
C ALA A 79 12.06 8.49 3.52
N LEU A 80 11.87 7.66 4.55
CA LEU A 80 11.09 6.44 4.46
C LEU A 80 9.65 6.74 3.99
N ASN A 81 8.98 7.69 4.65
CA ASN A 81 7.61 8.05 4.33
C ASN A 81 7.49 8.60 2.89
N PHE A 82 8.43 9.45 2.47
CA PHE A 82 8.46 9.97 1.11
C PHE A 82 8.63 8.87 0.05
N ILE A 83 9.60 7.97 0.25
CA ILE A 83 9.83 6.82 -0.65
C ILE A 83 8.58 5.92 -0.69
N CYS A 84 7.93 5.69 0.45
CA CYS A 84 6.74 4.84 0.50
C CYS A 84 5.54 5.47 -0.21
N VAL A 85 5.34 6.80 -0.10
CA VAL A 85 4.30 7.50 -0.88
C VAL A 85 4.53 7.33 -2.37
N VAL A 86 5.77 7.50 -2.85
CA VAL A 86 6.11 7.33 -4.27
C VAL A 86 5.82 5.90 -4.74
N ILE A 87 6.26 4.89 -3.99
CA ILE A 87 6.01 3.49 -4.36
C ILE A 87 4.52 3.16 -4.32
N ASN A 88 3.77 3.65 -3.33
CA ASN A 88 2.32 3.46 -3.25
C ASN A 88 1.59 4.08 -4.45
N ILE A 89 2.02 5.25 -4.93
CA ILE A 89 1.48 5.86 -6.16
C ILE A 89 1.78 4.97 -7.38
N VAL A 90 3.00 4.47 -7.51
CA VAL A 90 3.38 3.58 -8.62
C VAL A 90 2.56 2.29 -8.59
N LEU A 91 2.41 1.67 -7.43
CA LEU A 91 1.60 0.45 -7.27
C LEU A 91 0.12 0.71 -7.54
N LEU A 92 -0.42 1.86 -7.15
CA LEU A 92 -1.79 2.27 -7.49
C LEU A 92 -1.98 2.33 -9.01
N VAL A 93 -1.04 2.96 -9.73
CA VAL A 93 -1.09 3.06 -11.20
C VAL A 93 -0.94 1.69 -11.86
N LEU A 94 0.00 0.84 -11.41
CA LEU A 94 0.19 -0.50 -11.97
C LEU A 94 -1.04 -1.39 -11.81
N ASN A 95 -1.72 -1.34 -10.65
CA ASN A 95 -2.98 -2.05 -10.47
C ASN A 95 -4.12 -1.46 -11.28
N PHE A 96 -4.14 -0.14 -11.46
CA PHE A 96 -5.15 0.52 -12.29
C PHE A 96 -5.04 0.12 -13.77
N LEU A 97 -3.81 -0.13 -14.25
CA LEU A 97 -3.52 -0.66 -15.59
C LEU A 97 -3.68 -2.19 -15.69
N ASN A 98 -4.17 -2.85 -14.63
CA ASN A 98 -4.39 -4.29 -14.53
C ASN A 98 -3.12 -5.16 -14.76
N ILE A 99 -1.92 -4.58 -14.57
CA ILE A 99 -0.64 -5.30 -14.62
C ILE A 99 -0.42 -5.87 -13.22
N GLY A 100 -1.06 -7.02 -12.95
CA GLY A 100 -1.11 -7.62 -11.62
C GLY A 100 0.25 -8.13 -11.12
N ALA A 101 1.01 -7.28 -10.43
CA ALA A 101 2.29 -7.61 -9.80
C ALA A 101 2.14 -8.05 -8.32
N TRP A 102 1.25 -9.01 -8.05
CA TRP A 102 0.83 -9.43 -6.70
C TRP A 102 1.98 -9.81 -5.76
N GLY A 103 3.04 -10.45 -6.28
CA GLY A 103 4.19 -10.85 -5.48
C GLY A 103 5.05 -9.67 -5.00
N LEU A 104 5.25 -8.67 -5.87
CA LEU A 104 6.02 -7.47 -5.55
C LEU A 104 5.31 -6.65 -4.47
N GLU A 105 3.99 -6.49 -4.58
CA GLU A 105 3.19 -5.75 -3.60
C GLU A 105 3.24 -6.38 -2.21
N ARG A 106 3.19 -7.72 -2.14
CA ARG A 106 3.25 -8.43 -0.87
C ARG A 106 4.58 -8.20 -0.16
N ILE A 107 5.70 -8.38 -0.88
CA ILE A 107 7.04 -8.20 -0.31
C ILE A 107 7.23 -6.74 0.13
N TYR A 108 6.83 -5.79 -0.72
CA TYR A 108 6.90 -4.37 -0.42
C TYR A 108 6.12 -4.00 0.85
N SER A 109 4.88 -4.48 0.99
CA SER A 109 4.02 -4.14 2.13
C SER A 109 4.55 -4.72 3.44
N VAL A 110 5.13 -5.92 3.40
CA VAL A 110 5.79 -6.53 4.58
C VAL A 110 7.03 -5.73 4.99
N ILE A 111 7.87 -5.35 4.03
CA ILE A 111 9.06 -4.53 4.31
C ILE A 111 8.66 -3.18 4.91
N CYS A 112 7.67 -2.50 4.32
CA CYS A 112 7.19 -1.22 4.84
C CYS A 112 6.64 -1.34 6.25
N THR A 113 5.93 -2.43 6.57
CA THR A 113 5.42 -2.69 7.93
C THR A 113 6.57 -2.69 8.95
N VAL A 114 7.65 -3.42 8.67
CA VAL A 114 8.82 -3.48 9.57
C VAL A 114 9.53 -2.14 9.67
N LEU A 115 9.72 -1.45 8.54
CA LEU A 115 10.42 -0.17 8.53
C LEU A 115 9.63 0.95 9.22
N PHE A 116 8.31 0.99 9.07
CA PHE A 116 7.45 1.95 9.78
C PHE A 116 7.41 1.68 11.29
N LEU A 117 7.51 0.42 11.71
CA LEU A 117 7.66 0.08 13.14
C LEU A 117 8.93 0.70 13.72
N ILE A 118 10.07 0.52 13.05
CA ILE A 118 11.35 1.12 13.47
C ILE A 118 11.26 2.65 13.45
N ALA A 119 10.68 3.24 12.40
CA ALA A 119 10.51 4.68 12.29
C ALA A 119 9.65 5.24 13.44
N SER A 120 8.57 4.56 13.83
CA SER A 120 7.73 4.98 14.96
C SER A 120 8.50 4.99 16.29
N ALA A 121 9.32 3.98 16.55
CA ALA A 121 10.16 3.92 17.75
C ALA A 121 11.21 5.05 17.78
N LEU A 122 11.82 5.36 16.63
CA LEU A 122 12.80 6.44 16.51
C LEU A 122 12.20 7.82 16.79
N VAL A 123 10.96 8.07 16.31
CA VAL A 123 10.22 9.32 16.56
C VAL A 123 9.81 9.42 18.03
N ILE A 124 9.34 8.33 18.66
CA ILE A 124 9.00 8.32 20.09
C ILE A 124 10.23 8.66 20.94
N TRP A 125 11.36 8.02 20.66
CA TRP A 125 12.60 8.34 21.37
C TRP A 125 12.97 9.82 21.17
N PHE A 126 12.74 10.38 19.98
CA PHE A 126 13.10 11.77 19.69
C PHE A 126 12.27 12.74 20.55
N ILE A 127 10.99 12.42 20.75
CA ILE A 127 10.10 13.18 21.64
C ILE A 127 10.61 13.16 23.09
N ILE A 128 11.07 12.01 23.59
CA ILE A 128 11.58 11.86 24.96
C ILE A 128 12.88 12.66 25.16
N GLU A 129 13.83 12.52 24.24
CA GLU A 129 15.16 13.11 24.37
C GLU A 129 15.15 14.63 24.29
N TYR A 130 14.36 15.19 23.38
CA TYR A 130 14.27 16.63 23.21
C TYR A 130 13.17 17.28 24.07
N ASN A 131 12.46 16.47 24.90
CA ASN A 131 11.33 16.85 25.76
C ASN A 131 10.46 17.97 25.14
N THR A 132 10.18 17.82 23.85
CA THR A 132 9.56 18.87 23.06
C THR A 132 8.06 18.66 23.13
N SER A 133 7.41 19.42 24.01
CA SER A 133 5.96 19.48 24.20
C SER A 133 5.26 20.20 23.04
N ARG A 134 5.53 19.75 21.81
CA ARG A 134 4.89 20.27 20.59
C ARG A 134 3.88 19.27 20.07
N SER A 135 2.63 19.71 20.10
CA SER A 135 1.44 18.96 19.67
C SER A 135 1.58 18.36 18.27
N THR A 136 2.34 19.02 17.39
CA THR A 136 2.62 18.59 16.02
C THR A 136 3.49 17.34 15.95
N LEU A 137 4.54 17.20 16.76
CA LEU A 137 5.38 15.99 16.78
C LEU A 137 4.60 14.78 17.31
N ILE A 138 3.78 15.01 18.33
CA ILE A 138 2.88 13.99 18.88
C ILE A 138 1.86 13.55 17.81
N ALA A 139 1.28 14.51 17.07
CA ALA A 139 0.38 14.22 15.96
C ALA A 139 1.09 13.42 14.85
N THR A 140 2.32 13.77 14.48
CA THR A 140 3.10 13.02 13.49
C THR A 140 3.38 11.58 13.97
N ALA A 141 3.74 11.40 15.24
CA ALA A 141 3.96 10.06 15.82
C ALA A 141 2.68 9.21 15.78
N ALA A 142 1.52 9.79 16.12
CA ALA A 142 0.23 9.11 16.03
C ALA A 142 -0.10 8.71 14.58
N LEU A 143 0.12 9.61 13.62
CA LEU A 143 -0.11 9.33 12.20
C LEU A 143 0.83 8.25 11.65
N MET A 144 2.10 8.21 12.10
CA MET A 144 3.04 7.14 11.76
C MET A 144 2.56 5.77 12.27
N ILE A 145 1.98 5.73 13.47
CA ILE A 145 1.37 4.51 14.03
C ILE A 145 0.13 4.11 13.22
N CYS A 146 -0.73 5.06 12.85
CA CYS A 146 -1.86 4.79 11.95
C CYS A 146 -1.39 4.23 10.60
N GLN A 147 -0.32 4.77 10.03
CA GLN A 147 0.27 4.28 8.79
C GLN A 147 0.78 2.84 8.92
N PHE A 148 1.41 2.51 10.04
CA PHE A 148 1.82 1.12 10.35
C PHE A 148 0.61 0.17 10.37
N PHE A 149 -0.49 0.54 11.02
CA PHE A 149 -1.70 -0.28 11.02
C PHE A 149 -2.31 -0.44 9.62
N LEU A 150 -2.24 0.59 8.78
CA LEU A 150 -2.69 0.50 7.39
C LEU A 150 -1.81 -0.44 6.56
N PHE A 151 -0.50 -0.47 6.78
CA PHE A 151 0.39 -1.43 6.11
C PHE A 151 0.13 -2.86 6.60
N LEU A 152 -0.11 -3.07 7.90
CA LEU A 152 -0.54 -4.36 8.43
C LEU A 152 -1.85 -4.84 7.78
N TRP A 153 -2.82 -3.93 7.62
CA TRP A 153 -4.08 -4.27 6.98
C TRP A 153 -3.91 -4.61 5.49
N ASP A 154 -3.06 -3.87 4.77
CA ASP A 154 -2.74 -4.19 3.37
C ASP A 154 -2.10 -5.58 3.25
N VAL A 155 -1.17 -5.92 4.16
CA VAL A 155 -0.57 -7.28 4.24
C VAL A 155 -1.64 -8.35 4.48
N LYS A 156 -2.58 -8.12 5.41
CA LYS A 156 -3.67 -9.07 5.69
C LYS A 156 -4.58 -9.31 4.49
N ILE A 157 -4.94 -8.27 3.75
CA ILE A 157 -5.72 -8.45 2.51
C ILE A 157 -4.89 -9.17 1.44
N LEU A 158 -3.59 -8.86 1.33
CA LEU A 158 -2.68 -9.55 0.42
C LEU A 158 -2.42 -11.02 0.79
N GLN A 159 -2.64 -11.42 2.04
CA GLN A 159 -2.58 -12.80 2.50
C GLN A 159 -3.89 -13.58 2.27
N GLY A 160 -4.98 -12.89 1.92
CA GLY A 160 -6.30 -13.49 1.68
C GLY A 160 -7.10 -13.74 2.97
N GLU A 161 -6.67 -13.19 4.10
CA GLU A 161 -7.37 -13.33 5.40
C GLU A 161 -8.54 -12.34 5.56
N ALA A 162 -8.64 -11.33 4.69
CA ALA A 162 -9.68 -10.32 4.72
C ALA A 162 -10.34 -10.17 3.34
N THR A 163 -11.67 -10.04 3.32
CA THR A 163 -12.46 -9.88 2.08
C THR A 163 -12.22 -8.51 1.43
N ASN A 164 -12.02 -8.53 0.11
CA ASN A 164 -11.89 -7.33 -0.75
C ASN A 164 -13.12 -6.43 -0.76
#